data_AF-A0A535SMW9-F1
#
_entry.id   AF-A0A535SMW9-F1
#
_cell.length_a   1.000
_cell.length_b   1.000
_cell.length_c   1.000
_cell.angle_alpha   90.00
_cell.angle_beta   90.00
_cell.angle_gamma   90.00
#
_symmetry.space_group_name_H-M   'P 1'
#
loop_
_entity.id
_entity.type
_entity.pdbx_description
1 polymer ?
#
loop_
_entity_poly.entity_id
_entity_poly.type
_entity_poly.pdbx_seq_one_letter_code
_entity_poly.pdbx_strand_id
1 'polypeptide(L)'
;MPEESITEYGAPRHLTLEVDLPHDEALIQITLQWFEKQANRLPEAFWLSFSPLVEDAHGWRMEKLGQWISPREVVPDGNRKMHAVGTGVSYRDAQGALLLETLDAPLVAPGQPSLLDFNNKQPDLQKGMHINLYNNVWGTNFPQWYEEDARFRFVLRPEVTA
;
A
#
# COMPACT_ATOMS: atom_id res chain seq x y z
N MET A 1 9.84 16.45 3.67
CA MET A 1 8.43 16.93 3.71
C MET A 1 8.42 18.45 3.73
N PRO A 2 7.33 19.14 3.32
CA PRO A 2 7.19 20.58 3.57
C PRO A 2 7.35 20.89 5.06
N GLU A 3 7.94 22.03 5.39
CA GLU A 3 8.26 22.41 6.78
C GLU A 3 7.02 22.45 7.68
N GLU A 4 5.94 23.09 7.20
CA GLU A 4 4.65 23.16 7.88
C GLU A 4 4.07 21.77 8.22
N SER A 5 4.26 20.78 7.34
CA SER A 5 3.81 19.41 7.60
C SER A 5 4.52 18.77 8.79
N ILE A 6 5.78 19.14 9.03
CA ILE A 6 6.57 18.63 10.15
C ILE A 6 6.16 19.35 11.43
N THR A 7 6.11 20.69 11.41
CA THR A 7 5.92 21.50 12.63
C THR A 7 4.48 21.57 13.12
N GLU A 8 3.50 21.59 12.21
CA GLU A 8 2.08 21.78 12.56
C GLU A 8 1.27 20.49 12.48
N TYR A 9 1.69 19.56 11.62
CA TYR A 9 0.92 18.36 11.28
C TYR A 9 1.63 17.04 11.59
N GLY A 10 2.77 17.08 12.30
CA GLY A 10 3.47 15.91 12.84
C GLY A 10 3.97 14.89 11.82
N ALA A 11 4.21 15.32 10.58
CA ALA A 11 4.90 14.51 9.59
C ALA A 11 6.34 14.22 10.03
N PRO A 12 6.93 13.09 9.60
CA PRO A 12 8.32 12.78 9.92
C PRO A 12 9.29 13.81 9.32
N ARG A 13 10.35 14.13 10.08
CA ARG A 13 11.40 15.05 9.63
C ARG A 13 12.22 14.44 8.51
N HIS A 14 12.49 13.14 8.60
CA HIS A 14 13.28 12.41 7.62
C HIS A 14 12.46 11.27 7.02
N LEU A 15 12.56 11.12 5.70
CA LEU A 15 11.93 10.05 4.94
C LEU A 15 12.96 9.54 3.93
N THR A 16 13.23 8.23 3.93
CA THR A 16 14.07 7.58 2.93
C THR A 16 13.27 6.55 2.14
N LEU A 17 13.60 6.43 0.86
CA LEU A 17 13.15 5.35 -0.01
C LEU A 17 14.40 4.74 -0.63
N GLU A 18 14.75 3.56 -0.16
CA GLU A 18 15.88 2.78 -0.65
C GLU A 18 15.38 1.76 -1.66
N VAL A 19 16.12 1.62 -2.77
CA VAL A 19 15.79 0.68 -3.84
C VAL A 19 17.03 -0.15 -4.12
N ASP A 20 16.95 -1.43 -3.76
CA ASP A 20 18.03 -2.40 -3.97
C ASP A 20 17.67 -3.32 -5.15
N LEU A 21 18.66 -3.50 -6.03
CA LEU A 21 18.56 -4.34 -7.23
C LEU A 21 19.63 -5.44 -7.12
N PRO A 22 19.32 -6.59 -6.49
CA PRO A 22 20.27 -7.69 -6.36
C PRO A 22 20.80 -8.15 -7.72
N HIS A 23 22.09 -8.49 -7.79
CA HIS A 23 22.71 -8.93 -9.04
C HIS A 23 22.19 -10.29 -9.52
N ASP A 24 21.95 -11.20 -8.57
CA ASP A 24 21.68 -12.62 -8.84
C ASP A 24 20.19 -12.99 -8.83
N GLU A 25 19.31 -12.03 -8.51
CA GLU A 25 17.86 -12.23 -8.46
C GLU A 25 17.14 -11.16 -9.28
N ALA A 26 16.24 -11.58 -10.17
CA ALA A 26 15.38 -10.67 -10.92
C ALA A 26 14.26 -10.14 -10.02
N LEU A 27 14.57 -9.19 -9.13
CA LEU A 27 13.61 -8.53 -8.25
C LEU A 27 14.07 -7.11 -7.90
N ILE A 28 13.15 -6.33 -7.35
CA ILE A 28 13.44 -5.01 -6.78
C ILE A 28 13.01 -5.04 -5.31
N GLN A 29 13.95 -4.77 -4.41
CA GLN A 29 13.66 -4.55 -3.00
C GLN A 29 13.48 -3.06 -2.75
N ILE A 30 12.40 -2.70 -2.06
CA ILE A 30 12.09 -1.31 -1.73
C ILE A 30 11.95 -1.22 -0.21
N THR A 31 12.70 -0.32 0.42
CA THR A 31 12.58 -0.05 1.85
C THR A 31 12.22 1.42 2.04
N LEU A 32 11.03 1.68 2.60
CA LEU A 32 10.61 3.00 3.01
C LEU A 32 10.81 3.14 4.51
N GLN A 33 11.51 4.20 4.93
CA GLN A 33 11.74 4.49 6.34
C GLN A 33 11.39 5.93 6.64
N TRP A 34 10.93 6.18 7.86
CA TRP A 34 10.80 7.53 8.37
C TRP A 34 11.41 7.64 9.77
N PHE A 35 11.88 8.85 10.07
CA PHE A 35 12.48 9.16 11.36
C PHE A 35 11.99 10.49 11.91
N GLU A 36 12.00 10.60 13.24
CA GLU A 36 11.61 11.80 14.00
C GLU A 36 10.21 12.29 13.63
N LYS A 37 9.24 11.36 13.60
CA LYS A 37 7.83 11.71 13.51
C LYS A 37 7.39 12.32 14.84
N GLN A 38 6.69 13.45 14.80
CA GLN A 38 6.13 14.03 16.02
C GLN A 38 4.78 13.37 16.36
N ALA A 39 4.50 13.22 17.66
CA ALA A 39 3.17 12.88 18.14
C ALA A 39 2.16 13.90 17.61
N ASN A 40 1.10 13.41 16.98
CA ASN A 40 0.06 14.24 16.40
C ASN A 40 -1.31 13.73 16.80
N ARG A 41 -2.17 14.63 17.30
CA ARG A 41 -3.56 14.34 17.64
C ARG A 41 -4.50 14.38 16.44
N LEU A 42 -4.08 15.00 15.34
CA LEU A 42 -4.91 15.12 14.15
C LEU A 42 -4.97 13.77 13.43
N PRO A 43 -6.12 13.44 12.79
CA PRO A 43 -6.21 12.26 11.95
C PRO A 43 -5.22 12.35 10.79
N GLU A 44 -4.43 11.30 10.61
CA GLU A 44 -3.38 11.20 9.60
C GLU A 44 -3.35 9.80 8.99
N ALA A 45 -2.82 9.72 7.78
CA ALA A 45 -2.59 8.47 7.09
C ALA A 45 -1.43 8.58 6.12
N PHE A 46 -0.50 7.64 6.18
CA PHE A 46 0.62 7.54 5.27
C PHE A 46 0.40 6.38 4.30
N TRP A 47 0.65 6.65 3.02
CA TRP A 47 0.40 5.72 1.94
C TRP A 47 1.61 5.64 1.03
N LEU A 48 1.97 4.43 0.63
CA LEU A 48 2.85 4.20 -0.51
C LEU A 48 1.99 3.75 -1.69
N SER A 49 2.10 4.45 -2.81
CA SER A 49 1.30 4.16 -4.01
C SER A 49 2.14 3.42 -5.04
N PHE A 50 1.64 2.28 -5.49
CA PHE A 50 2.20 1.51 -6.59
C PHE A 50 1.27 1.58 -7.80
N SER A 51 1.63 2.42 -8.76
CA SER A 51 0.79 2.74 -9.93
C SER A 51 1.59 2.57 -11.23
N PRO A 52 1.98 1.34 -11.59
CA PRO A 52 2.65 1.09 -12.87
C PRO A 52 1.70 1.41 -14.03
N LEU A 53 2.28 1.69 -15.20
CA LEU A 53 1.51 1.75 -16.44
C LEU A 53 1.01 0.34 -16.76
N VAL A 54 -0.30 0.19 -16.83
CA VAL A 54 -0.99 -1.08 -17.08
C VAL A 54 -1.93 -0.90 -18.28
N GLU A 55 -1.95 -1.86 -19.20
CA GLU A 55 -2.87 -1.83 -20.35
C GLU A 55 -4.26 -2.33 -19.97
N ASP A 56 -4.32 -3.44 -19.22
CA ASP A 56 -5.58 -4.04 -18.77
C ASP A 56 -5.73 -3.94 -17.25
N ALA A 57 -6.55 -2.97 -16.82
CA ALA A 57 -6.90 -2.78 -15.41
C ALA A 57 -7.53 -4.02 -14.73
N HIS A 58 -7.97 -5.03 -15.49
CA HIS A 58 -8.55 -6.27 -14.96
C HIS A 58 -7.51 -7.32 -14.55
N GLY A 59 -6.22 -7.10 -14.88
CA GLY A 59 -5.11 -7.96 -14.52
C GLY A 59 -4.78 -8.02 -13.04
N TRP A 60 -5.26 -7.05 -12.25
CA TRP A 60 -4.98 -6.98 -10.81
C TRP A 60 -5.67 -8.08 -10.00
N ARG A 61 -4.94 -8.61 -9.02
CA ARG A 61 -5.39 -9.58 -8.01
C ARG A 61 -4.78 -9.23 -6.64
N MET A 62 -5.46 -9.66 -5.58
CA MET A 62 -5.03 -9.52 -4.20
C MET A 62 -5.01 -10.89 -3.54
N GLU A 63 -3.97 -11.19 -2.77
CA GLU A 63 -3.89 -12.44 -2.03
C GLU A 63 -4.70 -12.34 -0.72
N LYS A 64 -5.66 -13.25 -0.54
CA LYS A 64 -6.50 -13.34 0.66
C LYS A 64 -6.66 -14.80 1.05
N LEU A 65 -6.13 -15.16 2.22
CA LEU A 65 -6.33 -16.48 2.84
C LEU A 65 -5.94 -17.66 1.94
N GLY A 66 -4.83 -17.53 1.21
CA GLY A 66 -4.29 -18.53 0.29
C GLY A 66 -4.87 -18.47 -1.13
N GLN A 67 -5.67 -17.46 -1.45
CA GLN A 67 -6.33 -17.32 -2.76
C GLN A 67 -6.11 -15.94 -3.37
N TRP A 68 -5.92 -15.90 -4.68
CA TRP A 68 -5.82 -14.67 -5.46
C TRP A 68 -7.21 -14.28 -5.99
N ILE A 69 -7.73 -13.14 -5.53
CA ILE A 69 -9.05 -12.65 -5.94
C ILE A 69 -8.96 -11.30 -6.66
N SER A 70 -9.91 -11.01 -7.54
CA SER A 70 -10.00 -9.69 -8.16
C SER A 70 -10.62 -8.68 -7.17
N PRO A 71 -10.11 -7.44 -7.09
CA PRO A 71 -10.81 -6.36 -6.37
C PRO A 71 -12.26 -6.15 -6.83
N ARG A 72 -12.58 -6.51 -8.09
CA ARG A 72 -13.92 -6.33 -8.67
C ARG A 72 -14.93 -7.40 -8.26
N GLU A 73 -14.44 -8.55 -7.77
CA GLU A 73 -15.27 -9.68 -7.33
C GLU A 73 -15.88 -9.44 -5.94
N VAL A 74 -15.45 -8.38 -5.24
CA VAL A 74 -16.04 -7.98 -3.97
C VAL A 74 -17.50 -7.56 -4.21
N VAL A 75 -18.42 -8.29 -3.59
CA VAL A 75 -19.86 -8.07 -3.70
C VAL A 75 -20.27 -6.67 -3.22
N PRO A 76 -21.41 -6.14 -3.68
CA PRO A 76 -21.99 -4.93 -3.09
C PRO A 76 -22.17 -5.10 -1.58
N ASP A 77 -22.02 -4.01 -0.83
CA ASP A 77 -22.06 -3.92 0.63
C ASP A 77 -20.96 -4.70 1.35
N GLY A 78 -20.06 -5.35 0.61
CA GLY A 78 -18.74 -5.74 1.08
C GLY A 78 -17.76 -4.56 1.12
N ASN A 79 -16.63 -4.74 1.80
CA ASN A 79 -15.58 -3.73 1.81
C ASN A 79 -14.84 -3.70 0.46
N ARG A 80 -15.27 -2.83 -0.46
CA ARG A 80 -14.68 -2.60 -1.80
C ARG A 80 -13.49 -1.62 -1.80
N LYS A 81 -13.14 -1.04 -0.66
CA LYS A 81 -12.22 0.10 -0.55
C LYS A 81 -10.86 -0.27 -0.01
N MET A 82 -10.83 -1.15 0.99
CA MET A 82 -9.59 -1.55 1.65
C MET A 82 -9.60 -3.04 1.96
N HIS A 83 -8.46 -3.67 1.76
CA HIS A 83 -8.29 -5.10 1.91
C HIS A 83 -7.01 -5.38 2.67
N ALA A 84 -7.11 -6.18 3.73
CA ALA A 84 -5.93 -6.87 4.25
C ALA A 84 -5.52 -7.94 3.24
N VAL A 85 -4.26 -7.93 2.83
CA VAL A 85 -3.63 -8.96 2.01
C VAL A 85 -2.62 -9.73 2.85
N GLY A 86 -2.41 -11.02 2.55
CA GLY A 86 -1.40 -11.82 3.24
C GLY A 86 -0.02 -11.62 2.61
N THR A 87 0.14 -12.03 1.35
CA THR A 87 1.40 -11.86 0.61
C THR A 87 1.51 -10.48 -0.03
N GLY A 88 0.47 -10.05 -0.75
CA GLY A 88 0.53 -8.83 -1.54
C GLY A 88 -0.50 -8.75 -2.66
N VAL A 89 -0.14 -8.04 -3.72
CA VAL A 89 -0.95 -7.82 -4.92
C VAL A 89 -0.18 -8.25 -6.16
N SER A 90 -0.86 -8.91 -7.08
CA SER A 90 -0.28 -9.31 -8.37
C SER A 90 -1.02 -8.65 -9.51
N TYR A 91 -0.34 -8.53 -10.64
CA TYR A 91 -0.90 -8.05 -11.89
C TYR A 91 -0.42 -8.94 -13.01
N ARG A 92 -1.31 -9.27 -13.96
CA ARG A 92 -0.99 -10.03 -15.15
C ARG A 92 -1.84 -9.58 -16.33
N ASP A 93 -1.20 -9.33 -17.46
CA ASP A 93 -1.83 -9.07 -18.75
C ASP A 93 -1.11 -9.84 -19.87
N ALA A 94 -1.31 -9.43 -21.13
CA ALA A 94 -0.66 -10.05 -22.27
C ALA A 94 0.83 -9.68 -22.39
N GLN A 95 1.27 -8.61 -21.74
CA GLN A 95 2.61 -8.04 -21.81
C GLN A 95 3.51 -8.60 -20.71
N GLY A 96 2.94 -9.01 -19.58
CA GLY A 96 3.69 -9.66 -18.53
C GLY A 96 2.93 -9.81 -17.23
N ALA A 97 3.69 -10.09 -16.18
CA ALA A 97 3.15 -10.23 -14.84
C ALA A 97 4.13 -9.71 -13.80
N LEU A 98 3.58 -9.19 -12.71
CA LEU A 98 4.34 -8.72 -11.56
C LEU A 98 3.63 -9.11 -10.27
N LEU A 99 4.43 -9.26 -9.22
CA LEU A 99 4.01 -9.46 -7.85
C LEU A 99 4.64 -8.38 -6.98
N LEU A 100 3.81 -7.59 -6.31
CA LEU A 100 4.22 -6.69 -5.24
C LEU A 100 3.90 -7.33 -3.90
N GLU A 101 4.94 -7.77 -3.20
CA GLU A 101 4.87 -8.24 -1.82
C GLU A 101 4.96 -7.05 -0.86
N THR A 102 4.12 -7.05 0.19
CA THR A 102 4.11 -6.01 1.23
C THR A 102 4.38 -6.64 2.58
N LEU A 103 5.65 -6.63 3.01
CA LEU A 103 6.12 -7.48 4.10
C LEU A 103 5.70 -6.99 5.48
N ASP A 104 5.50 -5.68 5.62
CA ASP A 104 5.28 -5.02 6.91
C ASP A 104 3.95 -4.26 6.98
N ALA A 105 3.17 -4.18 5.87
CA ALA A 105 1.91 -3.44 5.80
C ALA A 105 0.81 -4.21 5.05
N PRO A 106 -0.19 -4.77 5.74
CA PRO A 106 -1.17 -5.65 5.09
C PRO A 106 -2.31 -4.89 4.38
N LEU A 107 -2.54 -3.62 4.70
CA LEU A 107 -3.75 -2.92 4.25
C LEU A 107 -3.54 -2.24 2.90
N VAL A 108 -4.26 -2.70 1.87
CA VAL A 108 -4.19 -2.20 0.50
C VAL A 108 -5.53 -1.63 0.06
N ALA A 109 -5.51 -0.44 -0.56
CA ALA A 109 -6.65 0.19 -1.19
C ALA A 109 -6.46 0.20 -2.72
N PRO A 110 -7.28 -0.53 -3.50
CA PRO A 110 -7.22 -0.50 -4.96
C PRO A 110 -7.72 0.83 -5.52
N GLY A 111 -6.96 1.40 -6.45
CA GLY A 111 -7.32 2.58 -7.25
C GLY A 111 -7.21 3.94 -6.55
N GLN A 112 -7.42 4.04 -5.23
CA GLN A 112 -7.09 5.26 -4.49
C GLN A 112 -6.99 4.99 -2.98
N PRO A 113 -6.18 5.77 -2.23
CA PRO A 113 -6.28 5.83 -0.77
C PRO A 113 -7.73 6.11 -0.34
N SER A 114 -8.30 5.25 0.51
CA SER A 114 -9.76 5.22 0.74
C SER A 114 -10.14 5.03 2.23
N LEU A 115 -9.48 5.74 3.16
CA LEU A 115 -9.95 5.78 4.55
C LEU A 115 -11.27 6.55 4.64
N LEU A 116 -12.18 6.04 5.48
CA LEU A 116 -13.51 6.63 5.70
C LEU A 116 -14.36 6.78 4.42
N ASP A 117 -14.05 6.02 3.36
CA ASP A 117 -14.90 5.88 2.19
C ASP A 117 -15.74 4.60 2.31
N PHE A 118 -17.06 4.74 2.36
CA PHE A 118 -18.01 3.63 2.55
C PHE A 118 -18.98 3.47 1.37
N ASN A 119 -18.66 4.05 0.21
CA ASN A 119 -19.51 3.90 -0.97
C ASN A 119 -19.34 2.53 -1.66
N ASN A 120 -20.33 2.15 -2.47
CA ASN A 120 -20.36 0.88 -3.19
C ASN A 120 -19.69 0.90 -4.57
N LYS A 121 -19.03 2.00 -4.97
CA LYS A 121 -18.39 2.11 -6.29
C LYS A 121 -17.20 1.17 -6.38
N GLN A 122 -17.07 0.49 -7.52
CA GLN A 122 -15.89 -0.29 -7.87
C GLN A 122 -14.65 0.61 -7.94
N PRO A 123 -13.46 0.09 -7.58
CA PRO A 123 -12.22 0.85 -7.69
C PRO A 123 -11.84 1.06 -9.16
N ASP A 124 -11.20 2.20 -9.44
CA ASP A 124 -10.55 2.46 -10.72
C ASP A 124 -9.13 1.87 -10.70
N LEU A 125 -9.01 0.64 -11.20
CA LEU A 125 -7.77 -0.13 -11.11
C LEU A 125 -6.65 0.39 -12.03
N GLN A 126 -6.92 1.35 -12.92
CA GLN A 126 -5.87 2.04 -13.68
C GLN A 126 -4.96 2.88 -12.79
N LYS A 127 -5.44 3.26 -11.59
CA LYS A 127 -4.69 4.07 -10.63
C LYS A 127 -3.79 3.25 -9.70
N GLY A 128 -3.76 1.93 -9.87
CA GLY A 128 -2.85 1.03 -9.17
C GLY A 128 -3.33 0.62 -7.77
N MET A 129 -2.37 0.35 -6.89
CA MET A 129 -2.57 -0.20 -5.55
C MET A 129 -1.90 0.69 -4.51
N HIS A 130 -2.63 1.06 -3.47
CA HIS A 130 -2.15 1.99 -2.44
C HIS A 130 -2.06 1.28 -1.10
N ILE A 131 -0.85 1.18 -0.55
CA ILE A 131 -0.59 0.48 0.70
C ILE A 131 -0.66 1.50 1.83
N ASN A 132 -1.52 1.26 2.80
CA ASN A 132 -1.56 2.07 4.01
C ASN A 132 -0.43 1.61 4.95
N LEU A 133 0.52 2.51 5.19
CA LEU A 133 1.66 2.27 6.07
C LEU A 133 1.29 2.51 7.52
N TYR A 134 0.49 3.55 7.74
CA TYR A 134 0.03 3.96 9.05
C TYR A 134 -1.23 4.83 8.90
N ASN A 135 -2.10 4.76 9.90
CA ASN A 135 -3.18 5.72 10.11
C ASN A 135 -3.64 5.68 11.57
N ASN A 136 -4.12 6.80 12.10
CA ASN A 136 -4.69 6.90 13.46
C ASN A 136 -6.19 7.29 13.46
N VAL A 137 -6.88 7.11 12.34
CA VAL A 137 -8.31 7.51 12.22
C VAL A 137 -9.24 6.63 13.09
N TRP A 138 -8.75 5.45 13.53
CA TRP A 138 -9.50 4.50 14.36
C TRP A 138 -9.05 4.60 15.82
N GLY A 139 -9.73 5.43 16.61
CA GLY A 139 -9.37 5.73 18.01
C GLY A 139 -9.65 4.62 19.02
N THR A 140 -9.73 3.36 18.62
CA THR A 140 -10.24 2.29 19.48
C THR A 140 -9.20 1.31 20.00
N ASN A 141 -7.99 1.19 19.43
CA ASN A 141 -7.07 0.09 19.81
C ASN A 141 -5.55 0.31 19.62
N PHE A 142 -5.08 1.53 19.32
CA PHE A 142 -3.66 1.81 19.05
C PHE A 142 -3.21 3.12 19.70
N PRO A 143 -1.90 3.35 19.90
CA PRO A 143 -1.40 4.65 20.33
C PRO A 143 -1.92 5.74 19.40
N GLN A 144 -2.84 6.55 19.91
CA GLN A 144 -3.49 7.61 19.12
C GLN A 144 -2.48 8.68 18.67
N TRP A 145 -1.34 8.74 19.36
CA TRP A 145 -0.24 9.66 19.15
C TRP A 145 1.03 8.85 18.85
N TYR A 146 1.19 8.42 17.59
CA TYR A 146 2.37 7.70 17.13
C TYR A 146 3.50 8.68 16.78
N GLU A 147 4.64 8.52 17.44
CA GLU A 147 5.83 9.38 17.32
C GLU A 147 7.12 8.59 17.11
N GLU A 148 6.99 7.31 16.75
CA GLU A 148 8.14 6.44 16.52
C GLU A 148 8.61 6.47 15.07
N ASP A 149 9.85 6.04 14.90
CA ASP A 149 10.43 5.73 13.61
C ASP A 149 9.81 4.44 13.07
N ALA A 150 9.71 4.31 11.74
CA ALA A 150 9.18 3.09 11.13
C ALA A 150 9.92 2.69 9.87
N ARG A 151 9.79 1.41 9.54
CA ARG A 151 10.34 0.79 8.33
C ARG A 151 9.31 -0.13 7.70
N PHE A 152 9.15 -0.02 6.39
CA PHE A 152 8.30 -0.87 5.57
C PHE A 152 9.08 -1.40 4.38
N ARG A 153 9.04 -2.72 4.20
CA ARG A 153 9.75 -3.42 3.13
C ARG A 153 8.76 -3.98 2.13
N PHE A 154 9.11 -3.84 0.85
CA PHE A 154 8.37 -4.35 -0.28
C PHE A 154 9.32 -5.08 -1.23
N VAL A 155 8.78 -6.08 -1.92
CA VAL A 155 9.50 -6.79 -2.97
C VAL A 155 8.65 -6.77 -4.22
N LEU A 156 9.20 -6.25 -5.30
CA LEU A 156 8.59 -6.33 -6.62
C LEU A 156 9.31 -7.40 -7.43
N ARG A 157 8.56 -8.42 -7.84
CA ARG A 157 9.06 -9.51 -8.67
C ARG A 157 8.37 -9.48 -10.03
N PRO A 158 9.08 -9.70 -11.14
CA PRO A 158 8.43 -10.20 -12.34
C PRO A 158 7.90 -11.60 -12.01
N GLU A 159 6.62 -11.85 -12.26
CA GLU A 159 6.07 -13.18 -12.03
C GLU A 159 6.53 -14.08 -13.20
N VAL A 160 7.64 -14.80 -13.00
CA VAL A 160 8.13 -15.78 -13.98
C VAL A 160 7.21 -16.98 -13.93
N THR A 161 6.37 -17.13 -14.95
CA THR A 161 5.60 -18.37 -15.15
C THR A 161 6.59 -19.52 -15.32
N ALA A 162 6.52 -20.52 -14.42
CA ALA A 162 7.14 -21.82 -14.63
C ALA A 162 6.44 -22.58 -15.76
#